data_AF-A0A817WNR8-F1
#
_entry.id   AF-A0A817WNR8-F1
#
_cell.length_a   1.000
_cell.length_b   1.000
_cell.length_c   1.000
_cell.angle_alpha   90.00
_cell.angle_beta   90.00
_cell.angle_gamma   90.00
#
_symmetry.space_group_name_H-M   'P 1'
#
loop_
_entity.id
_entity.type
_entity.pdbx_description
1 polymer ?
#
loop_
_entity_poly.entity_id
_entity_poly.type
_entity_poly.pdbx_seq_one_letter_code
_entity_poly.pdbx_strand_id
1 'polypeptide(L)'
;MHEPSNAIPLKVDTEGKIKFDTILKHNIKGNKIVYSNFVDLLLKELREDDPKNKKKTRQILEALVSSKISAAMPIQHAEKQAPVQYIRYTPSQQGPAFNSGAKQRITQMVEVQKDPMELPRFKINKKIPRGPPSPPVPILHSPTQKVTIKEQQNWKIPSCISNWKNAKV
;
A
#
# COMPACT_ATOMS: atom_id res chain seq x y z
N MET A 1 -4.10 10.47 38.95
CA MET A 1 -3.44 9.63 37.94
C MET A 1 -4.39 9.52 36.76
N HIS A 2 -4.03 10.03 35.59
CA HIS A 2 -4.86 9.88 34.39
C HIS A 2 -4.57 8.50 33.79
N GLU A 3 -5.62 7.67 33.61
CA GLU A 3 -5.47 6.44 32.85
C GLU A 3 -5.08 6.76 31.39
N PRO A 4 -4.20 5.95 30.76
CA PRO A 4 -3.86 6.13 29.37
C PRO A 4 -5.09 5.91 28.48
N SER A 5 -5.44 6.91 27.66
CA SER A 5 -6.56 6.85 26.73
C SER A 5 -6.12 6.32 25.36
N ASN A 6 -6.88 5.38 24.81
CA ASN A 6 -6.71 4.84 23.45
C ASN A 6 -7.42 5.67 22.37
N ALA A 7 -7.97 6.84 22.73
CA ALA A 7 -8.68 7.70 21.79
C ALA A 7 -7.72 8.46 20.86
N ILE A 8 -8.04 8.51 19.57
CA ILE A 8 -7.33 9.37 18.61
C ILE A 8 -7.62 10.84 18.98
N PRO A 9 -6.59 11.72 19.03
CA PRO A 9 -6.80 13.12 19.37
C PRO A 9 -7.69 13.83 18.33
N LEU A 10 -8.64 14.63 18.82
CA LEU A 10 -9.48 15.47 17.99
C LEU A 10 -8.61 16.53 17.31
N LYS A 11 -8.61 16.55 15.98
CA LYS A 11 -7.92 17.57 15.18
C LYS A 11 -8.94 18.54 14.63
N VAL A 12 -8.55 19.80 14.56
CA VAL A 12 -9.38 20.90 14.04
C VAL A 12 -8.69 21.47 12.79
N ASP A 13 -9.47 22.00 11.86
CA ASP A 13 -8.95 22.72 10.70
C ASP A 13 -8.61 24.18 11.01
N THR A 14 -7.96 24.84 10.06
CA THR A 14 -7.71 26.28 10.06
C THR A 14 -8.99 27.11 10.21
N GLU A 15 -10.12 26.61 9.73
CA GLU A 15 -11.46 27.22 9.86
C GLU A 15 -12.16 26.91 11.20
N GLY A 16 -11.55 26.13 12.10
CA GLY A 16 -12.18 25.77 13.38
C GLY A 16 -13.15 24.59 13.33
N LYS A 17 -13.34 23.95 12.16
CA LYS A 17 -14.16 22.73 12.02
C LYS A 17 -13.40 21.47 12.45
N ILE A 18 -14.09 20.53 13.08
CA ILE A 18 -13.51 19.25 13.50
C ILE A 18 -13.21 18.38 12.26
N LYS A 19 -11.99 17.85 12.17
CA LYS A 19 -11.54 16.97 11.09
C LYS A 19 -11.93 15.52 11.33
N PHE A 20 -13.15 15.13 10.97
CA PHE A 20 -13.58 13.73 11.05
C PHE A 20 -12.80 12.80 10.10
N ASP A 21 -12.20 13.35 9.03
CA ASP A 21 -11.37 12.63 8.06
C ASP A 21 -10.16 11.91 8.68
N THR A 22 -9.72 12.33 9.87
CA THR A 22 -8.59 11.70 10.57
C THR A 22 -8.87 10.26 10.94
N ILE A 23 -10.15 9.92 11.20
CA ILE A 23 -10.59 8.55 11.49
C ILE A 23 -10.34 7.66 10.28
N LEU A 24 -10.71 8.15 9.09
CA LEU A 24 -10.58 7.42 7.82
C LEU A 24 -9.11 7.30 7.41
N LYS A 25 -8.32 8.34 7.63
CA LYS A 25 -6.89 8.40 7.24
C LYS A 25 -5.96 7.68 8.22
N HIS A 26 -6.42 7.31 9.41
CA HIS A 26 -5.57 6.77 10.47
C HIS A 26 -4.72 5.56 10.04
N ASN A 27 -5.31 4.63 9.28
CA ASN A 27 -4.65 3.40 8.83
C ASN A 27 -4.24 3.42 7.35
N ILE A 28 -4.27 4.60 6.71
CA ILE A 28 -3.92 4.75 5.31
C ILE A 28 -2.47 5.23 5.23
N LYS A 29 -1.63 4.48 4.50
CA LYS A 29 -0.21 4.82 4.34
C LYS A 29 -0.02 6.07 3.49
N GLY A 30 0.83 6.99 3.98
CA GLY A 30 1.28 8.17 3.25
C GLY A 30 0.21 9.23 3.02
N ASN A 31 0.45 10.12 2.08
CA ASN A 31 -0.45 11.24 1.74
C ASN A 31 -1.50 10.82 0.71
N LYS A 32 -2.16 9.67 0.91
CA LYS A 32 -3.23 9.23 0.02
C LYS A 32 -4.45 10.13 0.22
N ILE A 33 -4.96 10.68 -0.88
CA ILE A 33 -6.15 11.53 -0.89
C ILE A 33 -7.36 10.62 -0.62
N VAL A 34 -8.17 11.01 0.36
CA VAL A 34 -9.45 10.38 0.68
C VAL A 34 -10.49 11.48 0.64
N TYR A 35 -11.52 11.25 -0.17
CA TYR A 35 -12.70 12.09 -0.25
C TYR A 35 -13.71 11.61 0.77
N SER A 36 -14.24 12.54 1.55
CA SER A 36 -15.13 12.26 2.68
C SER A 36 -16.13 13.39 2.91
N ASN A 37 -15.83 14.59 2.43
CA ASN A 37 -16.65 15.77 2.65
C ASN A 37 -17.65 15.94 1.50
N PHE A 38 -18.79 16.58 1.80
CA PHE A 38 -19.78 16.90 0.78
C PHE A 38 -19.22 17.81 -0.34
N VAL A 39 -18.24 18.67 -0.01
CA VAL A 39 -17.56 19.53 -0.99
C VAL A 39 -16.87 18.70 -2.09
N ASP A 40 -16.47 17.46 -1.79
CA ASP A 40 -15.83 16.58 -2.76
C ASP A 40 -16.80 15.98 -3.79
N LEU A 41 -18.12 16.02 -3.52
CA LEU A 41 -19.17 15.62 -4.46
C LEU A 41 -19.46 16.71 -5.51
N LEU A 42 -18.99 17.94 -5.27
CA LEU A 42 -19.24 19.05 -6.18
C LEU A 42 -18.35 18.93 -7.42
N LEU A 43 -18.94 19.23 -8.58
CA LEU A 43 -18.24 19.19 -9.85
C LEU A 43 -17.08 20.21 -9.86
N LYS A 44 -15.92 19.76 -10.31
CA LYS A 44 -14.76 20.62 -10.58
C LYS A 44 -14.46 20.60 -12.07
N GLU A 45 -14.06 21.75 -12.60
CA GLU A 45 -13.60 21.88 -13.99
C GLU A 45 -12.34 21.04 -14.22
N LEU A 46 -12.30 20.34 -15.34
CA LEU A 46 -11.17 19.49 -15.73
C LEU A 46 -9.98 20.38 -16.10
N ARG A 47 -8.82 20.16 -15.46
CA ARG A 47 -7.54 20.70 -15.94
C ARG A 47 -6.80 19.62 -16.72
N GLU A 48 -6.20 20.02 -17.83
CA GLU A 48 -5.32 19.15 -18.63
C GLU A 48 -4.07 18.75 -17.85
N ASP A 49 -3.67 17.48 -17.97
CA ASP A 49 -2.56 16.88 -17.22
C ASP A 49 -1.19 17.10 -17.90
N ASP A 50 -0.16 17.34 -17.08
CA ASP A 50 1.21 17.60 -17.52
C ASP A 50 1.95 16.33 -18.04
N PRO A 51 2.68 16.40 -19.17
CA PRO A 51 3.39 15.26 -19.76
C PRO A 51 4.67 14.81 -19.00
N LYS A 52 5.11 15.54 -17.96
CA LYS A 52 6.39 15.30 -17.25
C LYS A 52 6.46 13.96 -16.52
N ASN A 53 5.33 13.34 -16.19
CA ASN A 53 5.30 12.10 -15.42
C ASN A 53 5.67 10.84 -16.24
N LYS A 54 5.55 10.88 -17.57
CA LYS A 54 5.74 9.70 -18.45
C LYS A 54 7.15 9.09 -18.38
N LYS A 55 8.20 9.92 -18.30
CA LYS A 55 9.59 9.40 -18.30
C LYS A 55 9.94 8.70 -16.98
N LYS A 56 9.51 9.26 -15.85
CA LYS A 56 9.77 8.70 -14.51
C LYS A 56 9.06 7.36 -14.34
N THR A 57 7.80 7.28 -14.77
CA THR A 57 7.04 6.02 -14.70
C THR A 57 7.67 4.95 -15.59
N ARG A 58 8.13 5.31 -16.79
CA ARG A 58 8.85 4.37 -17.66
C ARG A 58 10.09 3.78 -17.00
N GLN A 59 10.96 4.61 -16.42
CA GLN A 59 12.18 4.16 -15.75
C GLN A 59 11.90 3.21 -14.57
N ILE A 60 10.87 3.50 -13.77
CA ILE A 60 10.48 2.65 -12.63
C ILE A 60 9.96 1.30 -13.12
N LEU A 61 9.14 1.29 -14.17
CA LEU A 61 8.61 0.06 -14.76
C LEU A 61 9.72 -0.78 -15.40
N GLU A 62 10.66 -0.14 -16.10
CA GLU A 62 11.84 -0.80 -16.67
C GLU A 62 12.66 -1.52 -15.58
N ALA A 63 12.91 -0.87 -14.44
CA ALA A 63 13.63 -1.45 -13.32
C ALA A 63 12.89 -2.63 -12.65
N LEU A 64 11.56 -2.58 -12.58
CA LEU A 64 10.76 -3.70 -12.07
C LEU A 64 10.84 -4.89 -13.03
N VAL A 65 10.69 -4.61 -14.33
CA VAL A 65 10.72 -5.63 -15.38
C VAL A 65 12.10 -6.29 -15.46
N SER A 66 13.20 -5.54 -15.36
CA SER A 66 14.54 -6.11 -15.37
C SER A 66 14.76 -7.12 -14.23
N SER A 67 14.24 -6.83 -13.02
CA SER A 67 14.29 -7.76 -11.88
C SER A 67 13.46 -9.03 -12.10
N LYS A 68 12.34 -8.94 -12.84
CA LYS A 68 11.53 -10.12 -13.19
C LYS A 68 12.22 -10.96 -14.26
N ILE A 69 12.86 -10.33 -15.25
CA ILE A 69 13.60 -11.01 -16.31
C ILE A 69 14.81 -11.73 -15.71
N SER A 70 15.59 -11.08 -14.83
CA SER A 70 16.76 -11.70 -14.22
C SER A 70 16.38 -12.95 -13.42
N ALA A 71 15.29 -12.91 -12.65
CA ALA A 71 14.82 -14.08 -11.89
C ALA A 71 14.28 -15.23 -12.77
N ALA A 72 13.82 -14.94 -13.99
CA ALA A 72 13.33 -15.95 -14.93
C ALA A 72 14.45 -16.65 -15.73
N MET A 73 15.66 -16.07 -15.73
CA MET A 73 16.81 -16.66 -16.42
C MET A 73 17.34 -17.87 -15.63
N PRO A 74 17.35 -19.09 -16.21
CA PRO A 74 17.66 -20.32 -15.48
C PRO A 74 19.14 -20.47 -15.09
N ILE A 75 20.05 -19.83 -15.82
CA ILE A 75 21.48 -19.85 -15.56
C ILE A 75 21.94 -18.42 -15.30
N GLN A 76 22.50 -18.18 -14.12
CA GLN A 76 23.14 -16.91 -13.76
C GLN A 76 24.65 -17.09 -13.93
N HIS A 77 25.31 -16.17 -14.61
CA HIS A 77 26.77 -16.09 -14.56
C HIS A 77 27.19 -15.60 -13.17
N ALA A 78 28.43 -15.86 -12.77
CA ALA A 78 28.95 -15.31 -11.52
C ALA A 78 28.88 -13.78 -11.56
N GLU A 79 28.14 -13.20 -10.61
CA GLU A 79 28.02 -11.74 -10.51
C GLU A 79 29.36 -11.13 -10.11
N LYS A 80 29.71 -10.01 -10.75
CA LYS A 80 30.90 -9.25 -10.38
C LYS A 80 30.64 -8.61 -9.01
N GLN A 81 31.58 -8.77 -8.09
CA GLN A 81 31.47 -8.15 -6.76
C GLN A 81 31.33 -6.63 -6.91
N ALA A 82 30.29 -6.07 -6.27
CA ALA A 82 30.09 -4.63 -6.22
C ALA A 82 31.26 -3.94 -5.49
N PRO A 83 31.57 -2.67 -5.83
CA PRO A 83 32.59 -1.93 -5.12
C PRO A 83 32.22 -1.75 -3.65
N VAL A 84 33.24 -1.73 -2.80
CA VAL A 84 33.12 -1.53 -1.35
C VAL A 84 32.38 -0.22 -1.04
N GLN A 85 31.37 -0.27 -0.17
CA GLN A 85 30.59 0.90 0.25
C GLN A 85 30.91 1.28 1.69
N TYR A 86 31.17 2.56 1.95
CA TYR A 86 31.33 3.09 3.31
C TYR A 86 30.07 3.84 3.73
N ILE A 87 29.45 3.40 4.83
CA ILE A 87 28.24 4.03 5.37
C ILE A 87 28.59 4.68 6.70
N ARG A 88 28.24 5.96 6.83
CA ARG A 88 28.34 6.69 8.10
C ARG A 88 27.04 6.54 8.88
N TYR A 89 27.12 5.91 10.05
CA TYR A 89 26.00 5.68 10.94
C TYR A 89 26.12 6.51 12.21
N THR A 90 25.04 7.22 12.57
CA THR A 90 24.91 7.91 13.86
C THR A 90 23.93 7.10 14.71
N PRO A 91 24.40 6.43 15.78
CA PRO A 91 23.51 5.67 16.66
C PRO A 91 22.55 6.61 17.41
N SER A 92 21.31 6.16 17.59
CA SER A 92 20.29 6.88 18.37
C SER A 92 20.56 6.82 19.88
N GLN A 93 21.06 5.68 20.36
CA GLN A 93 21.54 5.54 21.73
C GLN A 93 22.97 6.08 21.82
N GLN A 94 23.15 7.16 22.57
CA GLN A 94 24.43 7.84 22.76
C GLN A 94 24.81 7.84 24.24
N GLY A 95 26.10 7.75 24.53
CA GLY A 95 26.65 7.84 25.88
C GLY A 95 28.16 7.66 25.87
N PRO A 96 28.89 8.18 26.88
CA PRO A 96 30.36 8.13 26.92
C PRO A 96 30.91 6.70 27.00
N ALA A 97 30.13 5.76 27.54
CA ALA A 97 30.48 4.34 27.60
C ALA A 97 30.26 3.59 26.26
N PHE A 98 29.53 4.18 25.31
CA PHE A 98 29.23 3.56 24.02
C PHE A 98 30.12 4.11 22.93
N ASN A 99 30.46 3.26 21.94
CA ASN A 99 31.25 3.63 20.78
C ASN A 99 32.60 4.31 21.12
N SER A 100 33.22 3.91 22.23
CA SER A 100 34.49 4.47 22.72
C SER A 100 34.48 6.01 22.81
N GLY A 101 33.32 6.61 23.13
CA GLY A 101 33.14 8.06 23.20
C GLY A 101 32.93 8.76 21.84
N ALA A 102 33.01 8.05 20.71
CA ALA A 102 32.76 8.61 19.39
C ALA A 102 31.25 8.74 19.12
N LYS A 103 30.85 9.84 18.46
CA LYS A 103 29.43 10.10 18.12
C LYS A 103 28.92 9.30 16.92
N GLN A 104 29.82 8.83 16.04
CA GLN A 104 29.46 8.19 14.77
C GLN A 104 30.36 6.97 14.52
N ARG A 105 29.89 6.08 13.65
CA ARG A 105 30.64 4.92 13.14
C ARG A 105 30.69 4.99 11.63
N ILE A 106 31.82 4.57 11.04
CA ILE A 106 31.93 4.34 9.60
C ILE A 106 32.06 2.83 9.42
N THR A 107 31.09 2.23 8.74
CA THR A 107 31.05 0.80 8.49
C THR A 107 31.30 0.54 7.02
N GLN A 108 32.21 -0.38 6.74
CA GLN A 108 32.48 -0.89 5.42
C GLN A 108 31.51 -2.05 5.13
N MET A 109 30.62 -1.87 4.15
CA MET A 109 29.73 -2.91 3.65
C MET A 109 30.33 -3.53 2.40
N VAL A 110 30.49 -4.85 2.44
CA VAL A 110 30.96 -5.67 1.32
C VAL A 110 29.92 -6.76 1.08
N GLU A 111 29.51 -6.92 -0.18
CA GLU A 111 28.60 -7.98 -0.57
C GLU A 111 29.33 -9.33 -0.51
N VAL A 112 28.74 -10.30 0.21
CA VAL A 112 29.28 -11.65 0.27
C VAL A 112 29.07 -12.31 -1.08
N GLN A 113 30.16 -12.81 -1.68
CA GLN A 113 30.09 -13.50 -2.96
C GLN A 113 29.16 -14.71 -2.86
N LYS A 114 28.15 -14.74 -3.72
CA LYS A 114 27.18 -15.83 -3.82
C LYS A 114 27.73 -16.93 -4.73
N ASP A 115 27.59 -18.18 -4.29
CA ASP A 115 27.98 -19.34 -5.09
C ASP A 115 26.95 -19.56 -6.22
N PRO A 116 27.37 -19.56 -7.50
CA PRO A 116 26.47 -19.79 -8.62
C PRO A 116 25.87 -21.21 -8.66
N MET A 117 26.49 -22.18 -7.98
CA MET A 117 26.03 -23.58 -7.91
C MET A 117 25.18 -23.86 -6.66
N GLU A 118 24.99 -22.88 -5.79
CA GLU A 118 24.18 -23.04 -4.60
C GLU A 118 22.68 -23.08 -4.94
N LEU A 119 22.00 -24.13 -4.47
CA LEU A 119 20.55 -24.28 -4.62
C LEU A 119 19.76 -23.30 -3.73
N PRO A 120 18.48 -23.02 -4.04
CA PRO A 120 17.63 -22.18 -3.19
C PRO A 120 17.55 -22.69 -1.74
N ARG A 121 17.95 -21.85 -0.78
CA ARG A 121 18.03 -22.22 0.65
C ARG A 121 16.68 -22.44 1.34
N PHE A 122 15.60 -21.82 0.86
CA PHE A 122 14.31 -21.78 1.56
C PHE A 122 13.14 -22.29 0.70
N LYS A 123 12.14 -22.89 1.35
CA LYS A 123 10.89 -23.31 0.72
C LYS A 123 9.98 -22.09 0.46
N ILE A 124 9.78 -21.73 -0.81
CA ILE A 124 9.00 -20.54 -1.22
C ILE A 124 7.49 -20.86 -1.34
N ASN A 125 7.10 -22.13 -1.36
CA ASN A 125 5.73 -22.59 -1.59
C ASN A 125 4.76 -22.42 -0.41
N LYS A 126 5.14 -21.69 0.65
CA LYS A 126 4.26 -21.42 1.80
C LYS A 126 3.13 -20.48 1.38
N LYS A 127 1.92 -21.03 1.24
CA LYS A 127 0.71 -20.24 0.94
C LYS A 127 0.20 -19.58 2.22
N ILE A 128 0.07 -18.26 2.18
CA ILE A 128 -0.46 -17.44 3.28
C ILE A 128 -1.80 -16.86 2.80
N PRO A 129 -2.85 -16.80 3.64
CA PRO A 129 -4.08 -16.12 3.27
C PRO A 129 -3.80 -14.66 2.90
N ARG A 130 -4.62 -14.10 2.01
CA ARG A 130 -4.51 -12.67 1.68
C ARG A 130 -4.72 -11.86 2.96
N GLY A 131 -3.84 -10.89 3.19
CA GLY A 131 -4.02 -9.92 4.27
C GLY A 131 -5.32 -9.13 4.11
N PRO A 132 -5.76 -8.43 5.16
CA PRO A 132 -6.93 -7.58 5.06
C PRO A 132 -6.75 -6.54 3.95
N PRO A 133 -7.83 -6.17 3.23
CA PRO A 133 -7.76 -5.10 2.26
C PRO A 133 -7.43 -3.76 2.93
N SER A 134 -7.10 -2.75 2.14
CA SER A 134 -7.06 -1.37 2.64
C SER A 134 -8.39 -1.01 3.31
N PRO A 135 -8.40 -0.14 4.34
CA PRO A 135 -9.63 0.25 5.02
C PRO A 135 -10.67 0.75 4.01
N PRO A 136 -11.96 0.46 4.22
CA PRO A 136 -13.01 0.84 3.29
C PRO A 136 -13.04 2.36 3.13
N VAL A 137 -13.17 2.81 1.89
CA VAL A 137 -13.30 4.23 1.58
C VAL A 137 -14.74 4.69 1.82
N PRO A 138 -14.95 5.96 2.22
CA PRO A 138 -16.29 6.53 2.26
C PRO A 138 -16.95 6.46 0.89
N ILE A 139 -18.20 6.04 0.86
CA ILE A 139 -18.95 5.97 -0.39
C ILE A 139 -19.75 7.27 -0.54
N LEU A 140 -19.33 8.08 -1.52
CA LEU A 140 -19.96 9.36 -1.84
C LEU A 140 -21.04 9.15 -2.90
N HIS A 141 -22.15 8.55 -2.50
CA HIS A 141 -23.33 8.41 -3.37
C HIS A 141 -24.09 9.74 -3.48
N SER A 142 -24.84 9.88 -4.56
CA SER A 142 -25.98 10.81 -4.58
C SER A 142 -27.01 10.39 -3.52
N PRO A 143 -27.91 11.29 -3.10
CA PRO A 143 -29.06 10.91 -2.29
C PRO A 143 -29.81 9.72 -2.91
N THR A 144 -30.28 8.79 -2.07
CA THR A 144 -30.99 7.61 -2.53
C THR A 144 -32.30 8.00 -3.21
N GLN A 145 -32.56 7.43 -4.39
CA GLN A 145 -33.84 7.62 -5.06
C GLN A 145 -34.92 6.79 -4.35
N LYS A 146 -36.12 7.35 -4.24
CA LYS A 146 -37.26 6.64 -3.64
C LYS A 146 -37.79 5.60 -4.63
N VAL A 147 -37.69 4.32 -4.28
CA VAL A 147 -38.20 3.21 -5.10
C VAL A 147 -39.72 3.11 -4.93
N THR A 148 -40.44 2.89 -6.03
CA THR A 148 -41.89 2.63 -5.99
C THR A 148 -42.18 1.14 -5.85
N ILE A 149 -43.32 0.78 -5.22
CA ILE A 149 -43.74 -0.63 -5.07
C ILE A 149 -43.87 -1.31 -6.44
N LYS A 150 -44.37 -0.59 -7.44
CA LYS A 150 -44.50 -1.07 -8.83
C LYS A 150 -43.14 -1.43 -9.43
N GLU A 151 -42.15 -0.56 -9.26
CA GLU A 151 -40.79 -0.81 -9.73
C GLU A 151 -40.22 -2.07 -9.06
N GLN A 152 -40.32 -2.19 -7.74
CA GLN A 152 -39.85 -3.37 -7.02
C GLN A 152 -40.53 -4.67 -7.49
N GLN A 153 -41.84 -4.64 -7.76
CA GLN A 153 -42.57 -5.80 -8.30
C GLN A 153 -42.11 -6.17 -9.71
N ASN A 154 -41.87 -5.19 -10.58
CA ASN A 154 -41.35 -5.42 -11.94
C ASN A 154 -39.97 -6.09 -11.92
N TRP A 155 -39.16 -5.80 -10.91
CA TRP A 155 -37.84 -6.41 -10.72
C TRP A 155 -37.88 -7.77 -10.01
N LYS A 156 -39.06 -8.30 -9.68
CA LYS A 156 -39.19 -9.63 -9.06
C LYS A 156 -38.99 -10.71 -10.11
N ILE A 157 -37.78 -11.26 -10.15
CA ILE A 157 -37.41 -12.34 -11.08
C ILE A 157 -38.05 -13.66 -10.63
N PRO A 158 -38.76 -14.39 -11.50
CA PRO A 158 -39.32 -15.69 -11.17
C PRO A 158 -38.22 -16.73 -10.98
N SER A 159 -38.47 -17.71 -10.10
CA SER A 159 -37.57 -18.84 -9.91
C SER A 159 -37.30 -19.59 -11.22
N CYS A 160 -36.05 -19.94 -11.48
CA CYS A 160 -35.70 -20.73 -12.65
C CYS A 160 -36.07 -22.21 -12.42
N ILE A 161 -37.08 -22.71 -13.14
CA ILE A 161 -37.41 -24.14 -13.21
C ILE A 161 -36.73 -24.67 -14.48
N SER A 162 -35.79 -25.60 -14.31
CA SER A 162 -35.06 -26.18 -15.45
C SER A 162 -35.53 -27.60 -15.74
N ASN A 163 -35.66 -27.96 -17.02
CA ASN A 163 -36.09 -29.29 -17.46
C ASN A 163 -34.99 -30.37 -17.35
N TRP A 164 -33.75 -29.98 -17.05
CA TRP A 164 -32.58 -30.87 -17.09
C TRP A 164 -31.88 -31.03 -15.74
N LYS A 165 -31.96 -30.02 -14.86
CA LYS A 165 -31.20 -30.00 -13.62
C LYS A 165 -32.10 -29.70 -12.43
N ASN A 166 -32.18 -30.65 -11.51
CA ASN A 166 -32.77 -30.47 -10.20
C ASN A 166 -31.70 -30.72 -9.14
N ALA A 167 -30.93 -29.70 -8.80
CA ALA A 167 -29.77 -29.83 -7.90
C ALA A 167 -30.14 -29.95 -6.41
N LYS A 168 -31.43 -29.93 -6.07
CA LYS A 168 -31.93 -29.98 -4.69
C LYS A 168 -32.61 -31.31 -4.32
N VAL A 169 -32.76 -32.23 -5.29
CA VAL A 169 -33.14 -33.64 -5.05
C VAL A 169 -31.86 -34.45 -5.02
#